data_AF-G8JTA7-F1
#
_entry.id   AF-G8JTA7-F1
#
_cell.length_a   1.000
_cell.length_b   1.000
_cell.length_c   1.000
_cell.angle_alpha   90.00
_cell.angle_beta   90.00
_cell.angle_gamma   90.00
#
_symmetry.space_group_name_H-M   'P 1'
#
loop_
_entity.id
_entity.type
_entity.pdbx_description
1 polymer ?
#
loop_
_entity_poly.entity_id
_entity_poly.type
_entity_poly.pdbx_seq_one_letter_code
_entity_poly.pdbx_strand_id
1 'polypeptide(L)'
;MSSRNRYRGHKIKAEEFSLQPKVRQGRRGGWFRSLRGNKIYLRYIMFLWVTWFALIHYYERTVIGRAMSKCDWSLWEPWNRGDIPHRTALLADPQIMDAHSYPGRPRIINWFTQQILDNYHRKNWLYMHAYLDPDSVFFLGDLFDGGRKWKQDYWGQEYKRFNKIFDKRPNIYTVMSLPGNHDIGFGNDVIESSLKRFTAFFGDTSSKHNIGNHTFVLLDSVSLSNRNDEKISRIPREFLDSFNINDQKYPRILLTHVPLWRNPGKDACGPERESKNPFPYEKGEQYQTLIDEELTSMILSKTQPSMVFSGDDHDYCHINHSYTANGESVMVEEITVKSCAMNMGIKRPAIELLSLYNPQQNELSKSIELETNHATFKTKICYLPNPYKPFTMYLLHLVISLGIMIWMNFFPSSFNKKVGVRLNDYFGDIKGALLPISNKKDDSYNLNVIKRHSNYLVNERVDPKAFFLNSGLLLSLVLITFAYHYKSI
;
A
#
# COMPACT_ATOMS: atom_id res chain seq x y z
N MET A 1 11.94 -71.00 101.71
CA MET A 1 11.12 -69.83 102.10
C MET A 1 11.03 -68.88 100.92
N SER A 2 9.80 -68.50 100.57
CA SER A 2 9.42 -67.70 99.39
C SER A 2 9.94 -66.26 99.47
N SER A 3 10.43 -65.71 98.34
CA SER A 3 10.26 -64.29 98.04
C SER A 3 10.13 -64.05 96.54
N ARG A 4 8.99 -63.47 96.15
CA ARG A 4 8.66 -62.97 94.81
C ARG A 4 9.64 -61.87 94.39
N ASN A 5 9.99 -61.84 93.10
CA ASN A 5 10.17 -60.57 92.41
C ASN A 5 9.76 -60.67 90.94
N ARG A 6 9.14 -59.58 90.48
CA ARG A 6 8.40 -59.39 89.24
C ARG A 6 9.24 -58.48 88.35
N TYR A 7 9.56 -58.85 87.10
CA TYR A 7 9.81 -57.86 86.04
C TYR A 7 9.45 -58.39 84.64
N ARG A 8 8.94 -57.45 83.83
CA ARG A 8 8.20 -57.60 82.58
C ARG A 8 9.11 -57.85 81.37
N GLY A 9 8.74 -58.87 80.61
CA GLY A 9 8.46 -58.89 79.16
C GLY A 9 9.39 -58.22 78.16
N HIS A 10 9.84 -59.00 77.17
CA HIS A 10 9.77 -58.68 75.73
C HIS A 10 9.82 -60.02 74.96
N LYS A 11 8.83 -60.29 74.08
CA LYS A 11 8.86 -61.41 73.13
C LYS A 11 8.86 -60.87 71.70
N ILE A 12 9.83 -61.39 70.96
CA ILE A 12 10.20 -61.15 69.56
C ILE A 12 9.07 -61.57 68.61
N LYS A 13 8.87 -60.84 67.50
CA LYS A 13 8.29 -61.38 66.26
C LYS A 13 8.94 -60.77 65.01
N ALA A 14 9.58 -61.67 64.26
CA ALA A 14 9.75 -61.79 62.82
C ALA A 14 10.06 -60.53 61.98
N GLU A 15 11.28 -60.50 61.44
CA GLU A 15 11.68 -59.74 60.26
C GLU A 15 11.05 -60.38 59.01
N GLU A 16 10.36 -59.58 58.20
CA GLU A 16 10.05 -59.91 56.81
C GLU A 16 10.39 -58.70 55.92
N PHE A 17 11.21 -59.00 54.92
CA PHE A 17 11.94 -58.07 54.06
C PHE A 17 11.00 -57.46 53.02
N SER A 18 10.80 -56.14 53.01
CA SER A 18 10.13 -55.44 51.90
C SER A 18 11.06 -54.40 51.26
N LEU A 19 11.42 -54.67 50.01
CA LEU A 19 12.17 -53.79 49.11
C LEU A 19 11.35 -52.54 48.79
N GLN A 20 11.79 -51.37 49.28
CA GLN A 20 11.31 -50.07 48.80
C GLN A 20 12.40 -49.39 47.97
N PRO A 21 12.13 -49.01 46.70
CA PRO A 21 13.12 -48.33 45.87
C PRO A 21 13.26 -46.87 46.32
N LYS A 22 14.50 -46.45 46.58
CA LYS A 22 14.88 -45.04 46.76
C LYS A 22 14.66 -44.28 45.46
N VAL A 23 13.47 -43.69 45.29
CA VAL A 23 13.25 -42.65 44.27
C VAL A 23 13.87 -41.35 44.78
N ARG A 24 15.06 -41.03 44.27
CA ARG A 24 15.66 -39.68 44.34
C ARG A 24 14.63 -38.67 43.84
N GLN A 25 14.10 -37.81 44.72
CA GLN A 25 13.42 -36.60 44.30
C GLN A 25 14.43 -35.67 43.63
N GLY A 26 14.50 -35.75 42.31
CA GLY A 26 15.18 -34.76 41.49
C GLY A 26 14.49 -33.41 41.66
N ARG A 27 15.24 -32.42 42.16
CA ARG A 27 14.94 -30.99 42.01
C ARG A 27 14.83 -30.67 40.51
N ARG A 28 13.66 -30.86 39.91
CA ARG A 28 13.36 -30.37 38.56
C ARG A 28 12.82 -28.95 38.63
N GLY A 29 13.69 -28.01 38.25
CA GLY A 29 13.38 -26.80 37.50
C GLY A 29 12.24 -25.92 38.00
N GLY A 30 12.56 -24.98 38.88
CA GLY A 30 11.69 -23.90 39.35
C GLY A 30 11.25 -22.87 38.30
N TRP A 31 11.50 -23.10 37.00
CA TRP A 31 11.09 -22.17 35.94
C TRP A 31 9.66 -22.42 35.45
N PHE A 32 9.18 -23.67 35.43
CA PHE A 32 7.82 -24.01 34.96
C PHE A 32 6.71 -23.83 36.01
N ARG A 33 7.03 -23.56 37.28
CA ARG A 33 6.02 -23.22 38.30
C ARG A 33 5.59 -21.75 38.27
N SER A 34 6.33 -20.87 37.59
CA SER A 34 6.03 -19.43 37.53
C SER A 34 4.84 -19.05 36.63
N LEU A 35 4.32 -19.97 35.81
CA LEU A 35 3.19 -19.72 34.91
C LEU A 35 1.84 -20.19 35.48
N ARG A 36 1.82 -20.83 36.66
CA ARG A 36 0.62 -21.48 37.22
C ARG A 36 -0.30 -20.53 38.01
N GLY A 37 -0.10 -19.22 37.92
CA GLY A 37 -0.87 -18.21 38.66
C GLY A 37 -1.57 -17.14 37.81
N ASN A 38 -1.20 -16.98 36.53
CA ASN A 38 -1.69 -15.87 35.72
C ASN A 38 -2.88 -16.33 34.87
N LYS A 39 -4.06 -15.72 35.08
CA LYS A 39 -5.29 -16.08 34.36
C LYS A 39 -5.29 -15.45 32.96
N ILE A 40 -5.44 -16.28 31.93
CA ILE A 40 -5.56 -15.84 30.53
C ILE A 40 -7.05 -15.73 30.19
N TYR A 41 -7.47 -14.57 29.67
CA TYR A 41 -8.85 -14.24 29.32
C TYR A 41 -9.13 -14.50 27.85
N LEU A 42 -8.95 -15.76 27.42
CA LEU A 42 -8.91 -16.12 26.00
C LEU A 42 -10.16 -15.69 25.23
N ARG A 43 -11.37 -15.79 25.80
CA ARG A 43 -12.61 -15.38 25.11
C ARG A 43 -12.62 -13.90 24.70
N TYR A 44 -12.16 -13.03 25.61
CA TYR A 44 -12.06 -11.60 25.35
C TYR A 44 -10.93 -11.27 24.38
N ILE A 45 -9.79 -11.95 24.49
CA ILE A 45 -8.68 -11.82 23.55
C ILE A 45 -9.12 -12.24 22.15
N MET A 46 -9.80 -13.38 22.01
CA MET A 46 -10.30 -13.88 20.73
C MET A 46 -11.35 -12.94 20.14
N PHE A 47 -12.27 -12.43 20.96
CA PHE A 47 -13.24 -11.43 20.51
C PHE A 47 -12.54 -10.16 19.97
N LEU A 48 -11.63 -9.57 20.76
CA LEU A 48 -10.86 -8.40 20.31
C LEU A 48 -10.06 -8.72 19.06
N TRP A 49 -9.40 -9.87 19.00
CA TRP A 49 -8.65 -10.30 17.83
C TRP A 49 -9.54 -10.46 16.59
N VAL A 50 -10.75 -11.01 16.70
CA VAL A 50 -11.71 -11.09 15.59
C VAL A 50 -12.11 -9.69 15.12
N THR A 51 -12.34 -8.74 16.03
CA THR A 51 -12.62 -7.35 15.63
C THR A 51 -11.43 -6.70 14.93
N TRP A 52 -10.20 -6.97 15.39
CA TRP A 52 -8.96 -6.56 14.73
C TRP A 52 -8.82 -7.18 13.35
N PHE A 53 -9.08 -8.49 13.23
CA PHE A 53 -9.05 -9.20 11.96
C PHE A 53 -10.04 -8.60 10.98
N ALA A 54 -11.29 -8.37 11.40
CA ALA A 54 -12.31 -7.73 10.56
C ALA A 54 -11.90 -6.32 10.13
N LEU A 55 -11.34 -5.51 11.05
CA LEU A 55 -10.89 -4.15 10.75
C LEU A 55 -9.72 -4.12 9.77
N ILE A 56 -8.70 -4.96 9.99
CA ILE A 56 -7.53 -5.09 9.11
C ILE A 56 -7.97 -5.62 7.76
N HIS A 57 -8.78 -6.68 7.71
CA HIS A 57 -9.31 -7.22 6.46
C HIS A 57 -10.10 -6.17 5.68
N TYR A 58 -10.94 -5.40 6.38
CA TYR A 58 -11.73 -4.33 5.76
C TYR A 58 -10.83 -3.30 5.04
N TYR A 59 -9.78 -2.82 5.70
CA TYR A 59 -8.89 -1.79 5.12
C TYR A 59 -7.83 -2.34 4.16
N GLU A 60 -7.29 -3.53 4.41
CA GLU A 60 -6.27 -4.15 3.56
C GLU A 60 -6.84 -4.91 2.36
N ARG A 61 -8.14 -5.18 2.32
CA ARG A 61 -8.80 -5.94 1.22
C ARG A 61 -10.01 -5.20 0.66
N THR A 62 -11.03 -4.99 1.49
CA THR A 62 -12.34 -4.53 1.02
C THR A 62 -12.31 -3.10 0.50
N VAL A 63 -11.66 -2.18 1.21
CA VAL A 63 -11.56 -0.77 0.84
C VAL A 63 -10.80 -0.59 -0.47
N ILE A 64 -9.78 -1.42 -0.71
CA ILE A 64 -8.96 -1.40 -1.93
C ILE A 64 -9.79 -1.85 -3.13
N GLY A 65 -10.45 -3.01 -3.03
CA GLY A 65 -11.36 -3.49 -4.08
C GLY A 65 -12.45 -2.47 -4.41
N ARG A 66 -13.08 -1.87 -3.38
CA ARG A 66 -14.08 -0.81 -3.59
C ARG A 66 -13.53 0.46 -4.24
N ALA A 67 -12.26 0.81 -3.99
CA ALA A 67 -11.64 1.94 -4.66
C ALA A 67 -11.47 1.65 -6.15
N MET A 68 -10.95 0.47 -6.51
CA MET A 68 -10.79 0.07 -7.92
C MET A 68 -12.13 -0.06 -8.63
N SER A 69 -13.15 -0.68 -8.02
CA SER A 69 -14.47 -0.84 -8.64
C SER A 69 -15.17 0.49 -8.98
N LYS A 70 -14.81 1.61 -8.34
CA LYS A 70 -15.36 2.94 -8.72
C LYS A 70 -14.83 3.44 -10.06
N CYS A 71 -13.70 2.89 -10.50
CA CYS A 71 -13.04 3.23 -11.74
C CYS A 71 -13.33 2.21 -12.85
N ASP A 72 -14.22 1.24 -12.59
CA ASP A 72 -14.62 0.25 -13.58
C ASP A 72 -14.98 0.93 -14.90
N TRP A 73 -14.38 0.41 -15.97
CA TRP A 73 -14.44 0.97 -17.32
C TRP A 73 -15.88 1.19 -17.80
N SER A 74 -16.78 0.25 -17.47
CA SER A 74 -18.19 0.30 -17.90
C SER A 74 -18.97 1.51 -17.37
N LEU A 75 -18.44 2.18 -16.33
CA LEU A 75 -19.11 3.32 -15.69
C LEU A 75 -18.86 4.66 -16.40
N TRP A 76 -17.88 4.73 -17.30
CA TRP A 76 -17.43 6.02 -17.86
C TRP A 76 -16.93 5.97 -19.30
N GLU A 77 -16.68 4.78 -19.86
CA GLU A 77 -16.36 4.63 -21.28
C GLU A 77 -17.54 5.13 -22.14
N PRO A 78 -17.30 6.00 -23.14
CA PRO A 78 -18.35 6.56 -23.98
C PRO A 78 -18.71 5.68 -25.19
N TRP A 79 -18.11 4.49 -25.31
CA TRP A 79 -18.20 3.64 -26.50
C TRP A 79 -19.52 2.87 -26.59
N ASN A 80 -19.88 2.42 -27.79
CA ASN A 80 -21.13 1.70 -28.00
C ASN A 80 -21.05 0.26 -27.46
N ARG A 81 -22.22 -0.34 -27.24
CA ARG A 81 -22.29 -1.75 -26.83
C ARG A 81 -21.73 -2.65 -27.93
N GLY A 82 -20.66 -3.37 -27.63
CA GLY A 82 -19.98 -4.28 -28.55
C GLY A 82 -18.62 -3.77 -29.02
N ASP A 83 -18.32 -2.48 -28.82
CA ASP A 83 -16.97 -1.95 -29.01
C ASP A 83 -16.03 -2.54 -27.96
N ILE A 84 -14.84 -2.95 -28.39
CA ILE A 84 -13.79 -3.49 -27.52
C ILE A 84 -12.66 -2.45 -27.47
N PRO A 85 -12.71 -1.49 -26.53
CA PRO A 85 -11.65 -0.51 -26.39
C PRO A 85 -10.38 -1.13 -25.81
N HIS A 86 -9.24 -0.56 -26.16
CA HIS A 86 -7.96 -0.88 -25.52
C HIS A 86 -7.80 -0.02 -24.28
N ARG A 87 -7.53 -0.64 -23.13
CA ARG A 87 -7.49 0.01 -21.82
C ARG A 87 -6.08 0.14 -21.30
N THR A 88 -5.68 1.36 -20.95
CA THR A 88 -4.34 1.68 -20.49
C THR A 88 -4.38 2.31 -19.10
N ALA A 89 -3.46 1.93 -18.22
CA ALA A 89 -3.22 2.62 -16.95
C ALA A 89 -1.86 3.34 -16.97
N LEU A 90 -1.83 4.58 -16.47
CA LEU A 90 -0.61 5.35 -16.27
C LEU A 90 -0.34 5.50 -14.77
N LEU A 91 0.88 5.18 -14.35
CA LEU A 91 1.36 5.34 -12.98
C LEU A 91 2.51 6.35 -12.96
N ALA A 92 2.34 7.46 -12.25
CA ALA A 92 3.40 8.43 -12.05
C ALA A 92 4.02 8.29 -10.64
N ASP A 93 5.32 8.60 -10.56
CA ASP A 93 6.10 8.80 -9.34
C ASP A 93 5.84 7.73 -8.26
N PRO A 94 6.02 6.42 -8.56
CA PRO A 94 5.95 5.40 -7.52
C PRO A 94 7.06 5.59 -6.48
N GLN A 95 8.22 6.16 -6.86
CA GLN A 95 9.33 6.58 -6.01
C GLN A 95 9.52 5.69 -4.78
N ILE A 96 9.89 4.43 -5.03
CA ILE A 96 10.00 3.47 -3.92
C ILE A 96 11.04 3.97 -2.92
N MET A 97 10.63 4.09 -1.65
CA MET A 97 11.46 4.71 -0.61
C MET A 97 12.71 3.87 -0.33
N ASP A 98 13.86 4.51 -0.19
CA ASP A 98 15.12 3.87 0.12
C ASP A 98 15.85 4.55 1.29
N ALA A 99 17.12 4.21 1.50
CA ALA A 99 17.90 4.76 2.60
C ALA A 99 18.27 6.25 2.45
N HIS A 100 18.09 6.85 1.26
CA HIS A 100 18.30 8.28 1.00
C HIS A 100 17.05 9.13 1.18
N SER A 101 15.85 8.54 1.16
CA SER A 101 14.57 9.26 1.28
C SER A 101 14.44 10.12 2.53
N TYR A 102 14.91 9.62 3.68
CA TYR A 102 14.81 10.31 4.96
C TYR A 102 16.12 10.20 5.76
N PRO A 103 17.14 11.00 5.40
CA PRO A 103 18.42 10.96 6.07
C PRO A 103 18.28 11.36 7.54
N GLY A 104 19.02 10.68 8.42
CA GLY A 104 18.98 10.92 9.87
C GLY A 104 17.87 10.22 10.64
N ARG A 105 16.91 9.56 9.97
CA ARG A 105 15.92 8.73 10.67
C ARG A 105 16.53 7.41 11.19
N PRO A 106 16.11 6.91 12.36
CA PRO A 106 16.55 5.60 12.85
C PRO A 106 16.27 4.48 11.85
N ARG A 107 17.27 3.62 11.60
CA ARG A 107 17.19 2.53 10.61
C ARG A 107 15.98 1.62 10.78
N ILE A 108 15.60 1.32 12.02
CA ILE A 108 14.43 0.49 12.31
C ILE A 108 13.13 1.15 11.87
N ILE A 109 13.00 2.47 12.05
CA ILE A 109 11.83 3.23 11.62
C ILE A 109 11.78 3.25 10.09
N ASN A 110 12.91 3.53 9.43
CA ASN A 110 12.98 3.50 7.96
C ASN A 110 12.63 2.12 7.41
N TRP A 111 13.09 1.03 8.05
CA TRP A 111 12.73 -0.32 7.63
C TRP A 111 11.21 -0.56 7.71
N PHE A 112 10.56 -0.22 8.83
CA PHE A 112 9.10 -0.37 8.96
C PHE A 112 8.34 0.50 7.96
N THR A 113 8.76 1.76 7.78
CA THR A 113 8.16 2.65 6.78
C THR A 113 8.28 2.06 5.39
N GLN A 114 9.44 1.50 5.03
CA GLN A 114 9.65 0.85 3.74
C GLN A 114 8.68 -0.30 3.52
N GLN A 115 8.51 -1.18 4.52
CA GLN A 115 7.58 -2.31 4.40
C GLN A 115 6.14 -1.85 4.20
N ILE A 116 5.73 -0.78 4.88
CA ILE A 116 4.39 -0.19 4.74
C ILE A 116 4.17 0.35 3.32
N LEU A 117 5.14 1.12 2.81
CA LEU A 117 5.09 1.72 1.48
C LEU A 117 5.09 0.64 0.38
N ASP A 118 5.99 -0.34 0.49
CA ASP A 118 6.06 -1.47 -0.45
C ASP A 118 4.74 -2.24 -0.49
N ASN A 119 4.17 -2.51 0.67
CA ASN A 119 2.88 -3.18 0.76
C ASN A 119 1.76 -2.32 0.17
N TYR A 120 1.79 -0.99 0.35
CA TYR A 120 0.84 -0.08 -0.27
C TYR A 120 0.92 -0.11 -1.80
N HIS A 121 2.11 -0.07 -2.38
CA HIS A 121 2.26 -0.20 -3.83
C HIS A 121 1.82 -1.57 -4.32
N ARG A 122 2.35 -2.65 -3.71
CA ARG A 122 2.07 -4.03 -4.12
C ARG A 122 0.57 -4.34 -4.09
N LYS A 123 -0.15 -3.97 -3.04
CA LYS A 123 -1.59 -4.24 -2.96
C LYS A 123 -2.39 -3.46 -4.01
N ASN A 124 -2.06 -2.20 -4.25
CA ASN A 124 -2.75 -1.40 -5.27
C ASN A 124 -2.44 -1.93 -6.67
N TRP A 125 -1.20 -2.33 -6.96
CA TRP A 125 -0.81 -2.99 -8.21
C TRP A 125 -1.65 -4.25 -8.48
N LEU A 126 -1.72 -5.15 -7.50
CA LEU A 126 -2.42 -6.43 -7.66
C LEU A 126 -3.93 -6.23 -7.80
N TYR A 127 -4.52 -5.29 -7.06
CA TYR A 127 -5.95 -4.98 -7.15
C TYR A 127 -6.31 -4.21 -8.41
N MET A 128 -5.45 -3.32 -8.91
CA MET A 128 -5.62 -2.68 -10.20
C MET A 128 -5.75 -3.75 -11.29
N HIS A 129 -4.84 -4.73 -11.32
CA HIS A 129 -4.96 -5.84 -12.28
C HIS A 129 -6.18 -6.73 -12.04
N ALA A 130 -6.53 -7.03 -10.79
CA ALA A 130 -7.66 -7.92 -10.50
C ALA A 130 -9.04 -7.31 -10.81
N TYR A 131 -9.18 -5.98 -10.72
CA TYR A 131 -10.46 -5.28 -10.87
C TYR A 131 -10.58 -4.47 -12.15
N LEU A 132 -9.48 -3.88 -12.61
CA LEU A 132 -9.46 -3.07 -13.82
C LEU A 132 -8.90 -3.85 -15.01
N ASP A 133 -7.99 -4.81 -14.79
CA ASP A 133 -7.43 -5.65 -15.86
C ASP A 133 -7.03 -4.85 -17.13
N PRO A 134 -6.14 -3.84 -17.01
CA PRO A 134 -5.75 -3.03 -18.15
C PRO A 134 -4.91 -3.84 -19.14
N ASP A 135 -5.08 -3.60 -20.44
CA ASP A 135 -4.31 -4.24 -21.51
C ASP A 135 -2.85 -3.75 -21.57
N SER A 136 -2.62 -2.50 -21.16
CA SER A 136 -1.28 -1.92 -21.06
C SER A 136 -1.09 -0.99 -19.86
N VAL A 137 0.16 -0.88 -19.42
CA VAL A 137 0.55 -0.05 -18.28
C VAL A 137 1.83 0.73 -18.62
N PHE A 138 1.83 2.04 -18.36
CA PHE A 138 3.00 2.89 -18.52
C PHE A 138 3.37 3.56 -17.19
N PHE A 139 4.65 3.58 -16.87
CA PHE A 139 5.19 4.35 -15.76
C PHE A 139 5.77 5.68 -16.28
N LEU A 140 5.45 6.78 -15.60
CA LEU A 140 5.83 8.14 -16.01
C LEU A 140 7.06 8.66 -15.24
N GLY A 141 8.09 7.82 -15.12
CA GLY A 141 9.33 8.19 -14.45
C GLY A 141 9.29 8.09 -12.93
N ASP A 142 10.44 8.42 -12.34
CA ASP A 142 10.69 8.43 -10.91
C ASP A 142 10.33 7.11 -10.23
N LEU A 143 10.93 6.05 -10.76
CA LEU A 143 10.73 4.69 -10.27
C LEU A 143 11.31 4.53 -8.86
N PHE A 144 12.44 5.19 -8.60
CA PHE A 144 13.17 5.16 -7.35
C PHE A 144 13.32 6.57 -6.78
N ASP A 145 13.26 6.72 -5.46
CA ASP A 145 13.53 8.03 -4.83
C ASP A 145 15.04 8.39 -4.86
N GLY A 146 15.94 7.42 -4.62
CA GLY A 146 17.39 7.62 -4.66
C GLY A 146 18.09 7.03 -5.88
N GLY A 147 17.36 6.69 -6.96
CA GLY A 147 17.86 5.89 -8.09
C GLY A 147 19.21 6.36 -8.66
N ARG A 148 19.35 7.67 -8.84
CA ARG A 148 20.56 8.32 -9.37
C ARG A 148 21.75 8.33 -8.40
N LYS A 149 21.51 8.21 -7.09
CA LYS A 149 22.53 8.34 -6.03
C LYS A 149 23.21 7.00 -5.69
N TRP A 150 22.61 5.87 -6.06
CA TRP A 150 23.12 4.56 -5.68
C TRP A 150 24.21 4.00 -6.60
N LYS A 151 25.13 3.25 -5.98
CA LYS A 151 26.08 2.36 -6.68
C LYS A 151 25.39 1.10 -7.17
N GLN A 152 26.01 0.42 -8.15
CA GLN A 152 25.46 -0.75 -8.85
C GLN A 152 24.87 -1.83 -7.93
N ASP A 153 25.59 -2.23 -6.87
CA ASP A 153 25.15 -3.35 -6.01
C ASP A 153 23.89 -3.03 -5.20
N TYR A 154 23.79 -1.79 -4.69
CA TYR A 154 22.62 -1.35 -3.95
C TYR A 154 21.46 -1.09 -4.92
N TRP A 155 21.72 -0.39 -6.03
CA TRP A 155 20.74 -0.14 -7.08
C TRP A 155 20.15 -1.45 -7.62
N GLY A 156 20.96 -2.49 -7.82
CA GLY A 156 20.49 -3.79 -8.30
C GLY A 156 19.55 -4.49 -7.30
N GLN A 157 19.69 -4.24 -6.00
CA GLN A 157 18.74 -4.72 -4.99
C GLN A 157 17.42 -3.95 -5.05
N GLU A 158 17.49 -2.63 -5.21
CA GLU A 158 16.31 -1.79 -5.38
C GLU A 158 15.56 -2.14 -6.68
N TYR A 159 16.26 -2.39 -7.78
CA TYR A 159 15.67 -2.87 -9.03
C TYR A 159 14.91 -4.20 -8.83
N LYS A 160 15.51 -5.17 -8.14
CA LYS A 160 14.83 -6.44 -7.82
C LYS A 160 13.61 -6.22 -6.92
N ARG A 161 13.69 -5.30 -5.97
CA ARG A 161 12.56 -4.92 -5.09
C ARG A 161 11.45 -4.25 -5.89
N PHE A 162 11.77 -3.30 -6.76
CA PHE A 162 10.81 -2.64 -7.66
C PHE A 162 10.03 -3.66 -8.48
N ASN A 163 10.73 -4.58 -9.17
CA ASN A 163 10.09 -5.63 -9.97
C ASN A 163 9.33 -6.68 -9.15
N LYS A 164 9.53 -6.75 -7.84
CA LYS A 164 8.74 -7.59 -6.93
C LYS A 164 7.46 -6.88 -6.46
N ILE A 165 7.50 -5.56 -6.35
CA ILE A 165 6.35 -4.72 -6.01
C ILE A 165 5.42 -4.59 -7.21
N PHE A 166 6.00 -4.27 -8.37
CA PHE A 166 5.34 -4.09 -9.66
C PHE A 166 5.73 -5.22 -10.61
N ASP A 167 5.31 -6.44 -10.27
CA ASP A 167 5.60 -7.61 -11.08
C ASP A 167 4.87 -7.55 -12.42
N LYS A 168 5.62 -7.68 -13.52
CA LYS A 168 5.03 -7.70 -14.87
C LYS A 168 4.06 -8.87 -14.99
N ARG A 169 2.82 -8.58 -15.37
CA ARG A 169 1.78 -9.59 -15.53
C ARG A 169 1.84 -10.21 -16.93
N PRO A 170 1.63 -11.53 -17.06
CA PRO A 170 1.50 -12.17 -18.38
C PRO A 170 0.38 -11.51 -19.18
N ASN A 171 0.59 -11.36 -20.50
CA ASN A 171 -0.36 -10.77 -21.45
C ASN A 171 -0.70 -9.28 -21.25
N ILE A 172 -0.06 -8.59 -20.29
CA ILE A 172 -0.21 -7.15 -20.11
C ILE A 172 1.05 -6.45 -20.58
N TYR A 173 0.89 -5.51 -21.51
CA TYR A 173 2.02 -4.76 -22.06
C TYR A 173 2.48 -3.67 -21.07
N THR A 174 3.60 -3.88 -20.37
CA THR A 174 4.09 -2.96 -19.32
C THR A 174 5.38 -2.25 -19.74
N VAL A 175 5.35 -0.93 -19.76
CA VAL A 175 6.48 -0.05 -20.10
C VAL A 175 6.92 0.75 -18.87
N MET A 176 8.22 0.66 -18.57
CA MET A 176 8.86 1.28 -17.40
C MET A 176 10.12 2.07 -17.80
N SER A 177 10.29 2.36 -19.10
CA SER A 177 11.53 2.93 -19.63
C SER A 177 11.57 4.45 -19.67
N LEU A 178 10.49 5.15 -19.32
CA LEU A 178 10.53 6.60 -19.16
C LEU A 178 11.25 6.93 -17.84
N PRO A 179 12.43 7.58 -17.85
CA PRO A 179 13.13 7.93 -16.63
C PRO A 179 12.57 9.21 -16.03
N GLY A 180 12.68 9.35 -14.71
CA GLY A 180 12.51 10.64 -14.06
C GLY A 180 13.81 11.24 -13.52
N ASN A 181 13.73 12.45 -12.96
CA ASN A 181 14.90 13.13 -12.44
C ASN A 181 15.49 12.40 -11.23
N HIS A 182 14.69 11.66 -10.46
CA HIS A 182 15.21 10.85 -9.35
C HIS A 182 15.97 9.61 -9.81
N ASP A 183 15.68 9.11 -11.02
CA ASP A 183 16.33 7.95 -11.60
C ASP A 183 17.69 8.28 -12.21
N ILE A 184 17.80 9.41 -12.93
CA ILE A 184 18.99 9.74 -13.74
C ILE A 184 19.61 11.12 -13.48
N GLY A 185 19.00 11.99 -12.69
CA GLY A 185 19.37 13.42 -12.58
C GLY A 185 18.58 14.29 -13.56
N PHE A 186 18.87 15.59 -13.67
CA PHE A 186 18.11 16.50 -14.52
C PHE A 186 18.98 17.46 -15.33
N GLY A 187 18.65 17.65 -16.62
CA GLY A 187 19.30 18.60 -17.50
C GLY A 187 20.83 18.45 -17.51
N ASN A 188 21.54 19.54 -17.23
CA ASN A 188 23.00 19.56 -17.19
C ASN A 188 23.61 18.63 -16.13
N ASP A 189 22.83 18.26 -15.12
CA ASP A 189 23.28 17.43 -14.00
C ASP A 189 22.81 15.98 -14.12
N VAL A 190 22.39 15.53 -15.33
CA VAL A 190 22.15 14.11 -15.62
C VAL A 190 23.44 13.32 -15.39
N ILE A 191 23.32 12.23 -14.62
CA ILE A 191 24.42 11.34 -14.30
C ILE A 191 24.50 10.27 -15.39
N GLU A 192 25.48 10.37 -16.28
CA GLU A 192 25.65 9.46 -17.43
C GLU A 192 25.67 7.97 -17.03
N SER A 193 26.33 7.64 -15.92
CA SER A 193 26.37 6.25 -15.41
C SER A 193 25.01 5.74 -14.95
N SER A 194 24.17 6.62 -14.38
CA SER A 194 22.80 6.29 -13.98
C SER A 194 21.90 6.16 -15.21
N LEU A 195 22.03 7.05 -16.20
CA LEU A 195 21.32 6.95 -17.48
C LEU A 195 21.64 5.64 -18.23
N LYS A 196 22.92 5.31 -18.38
CA LYS A 196 23.36 4.04 -19.02
C LYS A 196 22.82 2.82 -18.29
N ARG A 197 22.87 2.84 -16.95
CA ARG A 197 22.33 1.77 -16.12
C ARG A 197 20.82 1.64 -16.26
N PHE A 198 20.09 2.75 -16.19
CA PHE A 198 18.64 2.77 -16.34
C PHE A 198 18.24 2.19 -17.71
N THR A 199 18.87 2.68 -18.78
CA THR A 199 18.64 2.22 -20.15
C THR A 199 18.90 0.72 -20.31
N ALA A 200 19.99 0.21 -19.74
CA ALA A 200 20.35 -1.20 -19.83
C ALA A 200 19.34 -2.16 -19.16
N PHE A 201 18.59 -1.69 -18.15
CA PHE A 201 17.67 -2.51 -17.37
C PHE A 201 16.19 -2.30 -17.72
N PHE A 202 15.82 -1.10 -18.15
CA PHE A 202 14.44 -0.74 -18.48
C PHE A 202 14.17 -0.59 -19.98
N GLY A 203 15.21 -0.40 -20.80
CA GLY A 203 15.12 -0.16 -22.24
C GLY A 203 15.32 1.31 -22.61
N ASP A 204 15.13 1.62 -23.89
CA ASP A 204 15.34 2.97 -24.42
C ASP A 204 14.44 4.01 -23.73
N THR A 205 15.04 5.14 -23.35
CA THR A 205 14.36 6.20 -22.58
C THR A 205 13.43 7.05 -23.43
N SER A 206 13.57 6.99 -24.76
CA SER A 206 12.65 7.58 -25.73
C SER A 206 12.25 6.53 -26.77
N SER A 207 10.96 6.30 -26.93
CA SER A 207 10.45 5.17 -27.74
C SER A 207 9.02 5.42 -28.26
N LYS A 208 8.63 4.69 -29.31
CA LYS A 208 7.26 4.69 -29.86
C LYS A 208 6.60 3.34 -29.59
N HIS A 209 5.36 3.34 -29.14
CA HIS A 209 4.56 2.13 -28.93
C HIS A 209 3.19 2.26 -29.59
N ASN A 210 2.92 1.42 -30.58
CA ASN A 210 1.63 1.39 -31.28
C ASN A 210 0.66 0.47 -30.54
N ILE A 211 -0.31 1.05 -29.84
CA ILE A 211 -1.23 0.35 -28.94
C ILE A 211 -2.63 0.90 -29.14
N GLY A 212 -3.64 0.02 -29.28
CA GLY A 212 -5.04 0.46 -29.45
C GLY A 212 -5.26 1.41 -30.63
N ASN A 213 -4.51 1.25 -31.74
CA ASN A 213 -4.46 2.17 -32.88
C ASN A 213 -4.15 3.64 -32.49
N HIS A 214 -3.34 3.81 -31.45
CA HIS A 214 -2.69 5.05 -31.04
C HIS A 214 -1.17 4.83 -31.02
N THR A 215 -0.40 5.91 -31.07
CA THR A 215 1.06 5.86 -30.89
C THR A 215 1.43 6.55 -29.58
N PHE A 216 1.80 5.78 -28.56
CA PHE A 216 2.42 6.36 -27.36
C PHE A 216 3.86 6.75 -27.68
N VAL A 217 4.21 8.00 -27.38
CA VAL A 217 5.54 8.57 -27.56
C VAL A 217 6.11 8.81 -26.17
N LEU A 218 7.08 8.00 -25.77
CA LEU A 218 7.85 8.25 -24.55
C LEU A 218 9.01 9.14 -24.93
N LEU A 219 9.20 10.21 -24.17
CA LEU A 219 10.27 11.16 -24.41
C LEU A 219 11.04 11.45 -23.12
N ASP A 220 12.34 11.18 -23.18
CA ASP A 220 13.31 11.58 -22.15
C ASP A 220 13.57 13.10 -22.23
N SER A 221 12.59 13.88 -21.79
CA SER A 221 12.67 15.33 -21.73
C SER A 221 13.73 15.80 -20.71
N VAL A 222 14.07 14.94 -19.75
CA VAL A 222 15.06 15.17 -18.70
C VAL A 222 16.48 15.24 -19.30
N SER A 223 16.86 14.22 -20.09
CA SER A 223 18.13 14.21 -20.83
C SER A 223 18.14 15.23 -21.97
N LEU A 224 16.99 15.46 -22.64
CA LEU A 224 16.87 16.47 -23.69
C LEU A 224 17.18 17.89 -23.18
N SER A 225 16.90 18.15 -21.91
CA SER A 225 17.18 19.44 -21.24
C SER A 225 18.66 19.67 -20.93
N ASN A 226 19.54 18.72 -21.26
CA ASN A 226 20.98 18.89 -21.10
C ASN A 226 21.56 19.81 -22.21
N ARG A 227 22.02 20.99 -21.81
CA ARG A 227 22.62 22.01 -22.68
C ARG A 227 24.15 21.93 -22.72
N ASN A 228 24.77 21.21 -21.79
CA ASN A 228 26.22 21.17 -21.62
C ASN A 228 26.87 19.92 -22.24
N ASP A 229 26.15 18.80 -22.30
CA ASP A 229 26.63 17.54 -22.86
C ASP A 229 25.72 17.05 -23.99
N GLU A 230 26.16 17.31 -25.21
CA GLU A 230 25.45 16.91 -26.42
C GLU A 230 25.36 15.38 -26.57
N LYS A 231 26.24 14.59 -25.95
CA LYS A 231 26.11 13.12 -26.01
C LYS A 231 24.84 12.64 -25.31
N ILE A 232 24.42 13.35 -24.27
CA ILE A 232 23.20 13.04 -23.49
C ILE A 232 21.97 13.55 -24.24
N SER A 233 21.94 14.82 -24.64
CA SER A 233 20.75 15.41 -25.25
C SER A 233 20.54 15.03 -26.72
N ARG A 234 21.58 14.56 -27.42
CA ARG A 234 21.47 14.10 -28.82
C ARG A 234 20.55 12.89 -28.97
N ILE A 235 20.55 11.94 -28.04
CA ILE A 235 19.74 10.72 -28.15
C ILE A 235 18.22 11.04 -28.22
N PRO A 236 17.62 11.74 -27.25
CA PRO A 236 16.22 12.13 -27.33
C PRO A 236 15.96 13.15 -28.46
N ARG A 237 16.95 13.96 -28.84
CA ARG A 237 16.82 14.91 -29.97
C ARG A 237 16.72 14.20 -31.32
N GLU A 238 17.60 13.24 -31.61
CA GLU A 238 17.54 12.41 -32.82
C GLU A 238 16.22 11.63 -32.88
N PHE A 239 15.73 11.14 -31.72
CA PHE A 239 14.41 10.53 -31.63
C PHE A 239 13.28 11.51 -32.01
N LEU A 240 13.30 12.75 -31.51
CA LEU A 240 12.36 13.79 -31.90
C LEU A 240 12.47 14.17 -33.38
N ASP A 241 13.68 14.20 -33.92
CA ASP A 241 13.95 14.51 -35.33
C ASP A 241 13.45 13.40 -36.26
N SER A 242 13.27 12.16 -35.75
CA SER A 242 12.71 11.04 -36.51
C SER A 242 11.21 11.16 -36.80
N PHE A 243 10.49 12.12 -36.21
CA PHE A 243 9.06 12.28 -36.44
C PHE A 243 8.81 13.00 -37.76
N ASN A 244 8.39 12.23 -38.76
CA ASN A 244 7.83 12.75 -39.99
C ASN A 244 6.31 12.92 -39.83
N ILE A 245 5.80 14.09 -40.22
CA ILE A 245 4.38 14.46 -40.13
C ILE A 245 3.58 13.66 -41.16
N ASN A 246 4.16 13.43 -42.35
CA ASN A 246 3.50 12.72 -43.45
C ASN A 246 3.29 11.22 -43.16
N ASP A 247 4.01 10.67 -42.17
CA ASP A 247 3.97 9.25 -41.82
C ASP A 247 3.09 8.98 -40.57
N GLN A 248 2.30 9.96 -40.12
CA GLN A 248 1.44 9.81 -38.94
C GLN A 248 0.21 8.94 -39.25
N LYS A 249 0.34 7.63 -39.00
CA LYS A 249 -0.77 6.67 -39.16
C LYS A 249 -1.83 6.75 -38.06
N TYR A 250 -1.45 7.08 -36.83
CA TYR A 250 -2.32 7.04 -35.65
C TYR A 250 -2.20 8.34 -34.83
N PRO A 251 -3.23 8.72 -34.05
CA PRO A 251 -3.13 9.78 -33.06
C PRO A 251 -2.00 9.47 -32.06
N ARG A 252 -1.24 10.51 -31.68
CA ARG A 252 -0.07 10.36 -30.80
C ARG A 252 -0.39 10.83 -29.39
N ILE A 253 -0.03 10.02 -28.39
CA ILE A 253 -0.12 10.37 -26.97
C ILE A 253 1.31 10.54 -26.46
N LEU A 254 1.67 11.75 -26.07
CA LEU A 254 3.01 12.06 -25.57
C LEU A 254 3.09 11.80 -24.07
N LEU A 255 4.11 11.07 -23.64
CA LEU A 255 4.42 10.78 -22.25
C LEU A 255 5.78 11.40 -21.91
N THR A 256 5.79 12.30 -20.94
CA THR A 256 7.02 12.85 -20.34
C THR A 256 7.03 12.58 -18.84
N HIS A 257 8.19 12.68 -18.20
CA HIS A 257 8.22 12.70 -16.75
C HIS A 257 8.01 14.13 -16.23
N VAL A 258 8.92 15.05 -16.54
CA VAL A 258 8.73 16.47 -16.15
C VAL A 258 7.68 17.12 -17.04
N PRO A 259 6.73 17.89 -16.47
CA PRO A 259 5.72 18.62 -17.22
C PRO A 259 6.28 19.60 -18.23
N LEU A 260 5.50 19.84 -19.29
CA LEU A 260 5.81 20.86 -20.28
C LEU A 260 5.64 22.27 -19.69
N TRP A 261 6.28 23.27 -20.32
CA TRP A 261 6.29 24.65 -19.84
C TRP A 261 4.88 25.21 -19.57
N ARG A 262 4.74 25.93 -18.46
CA ARG A 262 3.50 26.56 -17.98
C ARG A 262 3.80 28.00 -17.60
N ASN A 263 2.81 28.88 -17.66
CA ASN A 263 2.93 30.24 -17.16
C ASN A 263 2.75 30.25 -15.63
N PRO A 264 3.84 30.40 -14.84
CA PRO A 264 3.77 30.27 -13.40
C PRO A 264 2.88 31.36 -12.81
N GLY A 265 1.93 30.99 -11.96
CA GLY A 265 1.01 31.94 -11.34
C GLY A 265 -0.19 32.37 -12.19
N LYS A 266 -0.30 31.95 -13.46
CA LYS A 266 -1.46 32.23 -14.33
C LYS A 266 -2.28 30.99 -14.65
N ASP A 267 -1.61 29.88 -14.94
CA ASP A 267 -2.30 28.68 -15.37
C ASP A 267 -2.91 27.94 -14.17
N ALA A 268 -4.21 27.67 -14.26
CA ALA A 268 -4.95 26.93 -13.25
C ALA A 268 -5.01 25.44 -13.62
N CYS A 269 -4.49 24.59 -12.74
CA CYS A 269 -4.38 23.14 -12.90
C CYS A 269 -5.71 22.34 -12.85
N GLY A 270 -6.86 23.01 -12.96
CA GLY A 270 -8.17 22.38 -12.84
C GLY A 270 -8.57 21.98 -11.41
N PRO A 271 -9.78 21.41 -11.25
CA PRO A 271 -10.41 21.19 -9.94
C PRO A 271 -9.89 19.97 -9.16
N GLU A 272 -9.21 19.02 -9.82
CA GLU A 272 -8.74 17.77 -9.18
C GLU A 272 -7.38 17.92 -8.47
N ARG A 273 -6.72 19.09 -8.62
CA ARG A 273 -5.51 19.44 -7.85
C ARG A 273 -5.85 19.60 -6.37
N GLU A 274 -5.04 18.99 -5.48
CA GLU A 274 -5.21 19.16 -4.03
C GLU A 274 -4.62 20.46 -3.51
N SER A 275 -3.47 20.88 -4.08
CA SER A 275 -2.82 22.13 -3.74
C SER A 275 -3.66 23.33 -4.20
N LYS A 276 -3.84 24.29 -3.30
CA LYS A 276 -4.48 25.58 -3.60
C LYS A 276 -3.48 26.64 -4.06
N ASN A 277 -2.19 26.33 -3.96
CA ASN A 277 -1.15 27.23 -4.42
C ASN A 277 -1.06 27.17 -5.95
N PRO A 278 -0.72 28.27 -6.61
CA PRO A 278 -0.39 28.24 -8.03
C PRO A 278 0.71 27.22 -8.32
N PHE A 279 0.76 26.72 -9.55
CA PHE A 279 1.80 25.78 -9.95
C PHE A 279 3.18 26.41 -9.72
N PRO A 280 4.07 25.75 -8.95
CA PRO A 280 5.37 26.31 -8.60
C PRO A 280 6.28 26.29 -9.82
N TYR A 281 7.07 27.35 -10.00
CA TYR A 281 8.23 27.31 -10.89
C TYR A 281 9.50 27.35 -10.05
N GLU A 282 10.02 26.16 -9.77
CA GLU A 282 11.20 25.96 -8.94
C GLU A 282 12.30 25.27 -9.74
N LYS A 283 13.53 25.68 -9.46
CA LYS A 283 14.77 25.12 -10.02
C LYS A 283 15.77 24.92 -8.89
N GLY A 284 16.33 23.72 -8.82
CA GLY A 284 17.33 23.32 -7.83
C GLY A 284 18.39 22.40 -8.44
N GLU A 285 19.24 21.84 -7.59
CA GLU A 285 20.23 20.84 -8.02
C GLU A 285 19.51 19.58 -8.51
N GLN A 286 19.73 19.18 -9.77
CA GLN A 286 19.08 18.01 -10.39
C GLN A 286 17.54 18.03 -10.34
N TYR A 287 16.92 19.21 -10.30
CA TYR A 287 15.47 19.35 -10.23
C TYR A 287 14.99 20.62 -10.91
N GLN A 288 13.95 20.51 -11.73
CA GLN A 288 13.20 21.64 -12.27
C GLN A 288 11.76 21.19 -12.50
N THR A 289 10.82 21.96 -11.96
CA THR A 289 9.37 21.69 -12.02
C THR A 289 8.78 21.61 -13.43
N LEU A 290 9.42 22.23 -14.43
CA LEU A 290 8.92 22.39 -15.80
C LEU A 290 10.08 22.27 -16.80
N ILE A 291 9.81 21.69 -17.98
CA ILE A 291 10.69 21.80 -19.14
C ILE A 291 10.66 23.22 -19.70
N ASP A 292 11.77 23.68 -20.27
CA ASP A 292 11.88 25.03 -20.85
C ASP A 292 10.89 25.27 -21.99
N GLU A 293 10.45 26.53 -22.17
CA GLU A 293 9.45 26.94 -23.17
C GLU A 293 9.86 26.60 -24.63
N GLU A 294 11.13 26.81 -24.97
CA GLU A 294 11.67 26.50 -26.29
C GLU A 294 11.61 25.00 -26.59
N LEU A 295 12.00 24.17 -25.61
CA LEU A 295 11.93 22.72 -25.73
C LEU A 295 10.48 22.25 -25.80
N THR A 296 9.59 22.83 -25.01
CA THR A 296 8.15 22.54 -25.07
C THR A 296 7.59 22.79 -26.47
N SER A 297 7.88 23.95 -27.06
CA SER A 297 7.44 24.29 -28.41
C SER A 297 8.00 23.34 -29.47
N MET A 298 9.28 22.96 -29.34
CA MET A 298 9.93 22.00 -30.23
C MET A 298 9.31 20.60 -30.12
N ILE A 299 9.07 20.13 -28.89
CA ILE A 299 8.49 18.82 -28.63
C ILE A 299 7.09 18.74 -29.24
N LEU A 300 6.23 19.72 -28.95
CA LEU A 300 4.85 19.74 -29.43
C LEU A 300 4.79 19.85 -30.97
N SER A 301 5.57 20.75 -31.57
CA SER A 301 5.58 20.93 -33.04
C SER A 301 6.06 19.70 -33.82
N LYS A 302 7.05 18.95 -33.28
CA LYS A 302 7.56 17.72 -33.91
C LYS A 302 6.66 16.52 -33.66
N THR A 303 6.17 16.36 -32.44
CA THR A 303 5.38 15.18 -32.08
C THR A 303 3.92 15.30 -32.49
N GLN A 304 3.36 16.51 -32.57
CA GLN A 304 1.95 16.81 -32.86
C GLN A 304 0.99 15.86 -32.10
N PRO A 305 1.05 15.84 -30.75
CA PRO A 305 0.26 14.91 -29.96
C PRO A 305 -1.20 15.36 -29.89
N SER A 306 -2.11 14.40 -29.75
CA SER A 306 -3.51 14.64 -29.42
C SER A 306 -3.75 14.77 -27.91
N MET A 307 -2.79 14.31 -27.09
CA MET A 307 -2.82 14.38 -25.63
C MET A 307 -1.41 14.27 -25.06
N VAL A 308 -1.12 14.98 -23.96
CA VAL A 308 0.13 14.87 -23.22
C VAL A 308 -0.15 14.39 -21.79
N PHE A 309 0.67 13.47 -21.29
CA PHE A 309 0.69 13.09 -19.87
C PHE A 309 2.09 13.26 -19.27
N SER A 310 2.15 13.87 -18.10
CA SER A 310 3.38 14.09 -17.33
C SER A 310 3.29 13.57 -15.89
N GLY A 311 4.41 13.51 -15.17
CA GLY A 311 4.53 13.19 -13.73
C GLY A 311 5.21 14.34 -12.95
N ASP A 312 6.14 14.01 -12.05
CA ASP A 312 7.04 14.92 -11.29
C ASP A 312 6.37 15.84 -10.24
N ASP A 313 5.28 16.55 -10.56
CA ASP A 313 4.61 17.47 -9.60
C ASP A 313 3.85 16.73 -8.49
N HIS A 314 3.69 15.41 -8.62
CA HIS A 314 2.95 14.50 -7.74
C HIS A 314 1.46 14.80 -7.57
N ASP A 315 0.98 16.01 -7.82
CA ASP A 315 -0.42 16.42 -7.77
C ASP A 315 -1.00 16.54 -9.18
N TYR A 316 -2.33 16.46 -9.27
CA TYR A 316 -2.99 16.57 -10.57
C TYR A 316 -2.86 18.00 -11.11
N CYS A 317 -2.59 18.12 -12.41
CA CYS A 317 -2.67 19.40 -13.11
C CYS A 317 -3.14 19.20 -14.53
N HIS A 318 -4.26 19.83 -14.90
CA HIS A 318 -4.78 19.82 -16.26
C HIS A 318 -4.71 21.22 -16.86
N ILE A 319 -4.00 21.35 -17.98
CA ILE A 319 -3.82 22.61 -18.70
C ILE A 319 -3.87 22.39 -20.21
N ASN A 320 -3.97 23.49 -20.96
CA ASN A 320 -3.93 23.46 -22.41
C ASN A 320 -2.70 24.22 -22.91
N HIS A 321 -1.99 23.61 -23.87
CA HIS A 321 -0.86 24.21 -24.57
C HIS A 321 -1.29 24.68 -25.94
N SER A 322 -0.92 25.91 -26.29
CA SER A 322 -1.03 26.41 -27.67
C SER A 322 0.33 26.32 -28.33
N TYR A 323 0.42 25.72 -29.52
CA TYR A 323 1.65 25.61 -30.28
C TYR A 323 1.38 25.69 -31.78
N THR A 324 2.41 25.99 -32.56
CA THR A 324 2.30 26.05 -34.02
C THR A 324 2.62 24.69 -34.63
N ALA A 325 1.69 24.14 -35.39
CA ALA A 325 1.88 22.94 -36.21
C ALA A 325 1.49 23.26 -37.66
N ASN A 326 2.38 22.98 -38.61
CA ASN A 326 2.13 23.17 -40.04
C ASN A 326 1.68 24.59 -40.44
N GLY A 327 2.08 25.61 -39.66
CA GLY A 327 1.69 27.01 -39.87
C GLY A 327 0.37 27.42 -39.22
N GLU A 328 -0.33 26.50 -38.55
CA GLU A 328 -1.57 26.74 -37.83
C GLU A 328 -1.37 26.66 -36.32
N SER A 329 -2.18 27.43 -35.57
CA SER A 329 -2.19 27.37 -34.10
C SER A 329 -3.05 26.20 -33.66
N VAL A 330 -2.44 25.21 -33.00
CA VAL A 330 -3.09 24.01 -32.48
C VAL A 330 -3.07 24.03 -30.96
N MET A 331 -4.12 23.49 -30.36
CA MET A 331 -4.24 23.32 -28.91
C MET A 331 -4.12 21.84 -28.55
N VAL A 332 -3.40 21.54 -27.47
CA VAL A 332 -3.33 20.18 -26.89
C VAL A 332 -3.47 20.24 -25.38
N GLU A 333 -4.19 19.28 -24.83
CA GLU A 333 -4.35 19.11 -23.38
C GLU A 333 -3.13 18.36 -22.80
N GLU A 334 -2.65 18.82 -21.64
CA GLU A 334 -1.68 18.10 -20.82
C GLU A 334 -2.29 17.80 -19.45
N ILE A 335 -2.21 16.53 -19.03
CA ILE A 335 -2.50 16.10 -17.66
C ILE A 335 -1.22 15.66 -16.99
N THR A 336 -0.82 16.36 -15.93
CA THR A 336 0.12 15.82 -14.95
C THR A 336 -0.61 14.79 -14.09
N VAL A 337 -0.23 13.54 -14.26
CA VAL A 337 -0.74 12.38 -13.54
C VAL A 337 -0.29 12.45 -12.10
N LYS A 338 -1.26 12.28 -11.21
CA LYS A 338 -1.03 12.28 -9.77
C LYS A 338 -0.14 11.09 -9.38
N SER A 339 0.75 11.30 -8.41
CA SER A 339 1.59 10.22 -7.89
C SER A 339 0.74 9.06 -7.36
N CYS A 340 1.17 7.84 -7.68
CA CYS A 340 0.59 6.62 -7.13
C CYS A 340 1.16 6.26 -5.75
N ALA A 341 2.16 6.99 -5.27
CA ALA A 341 2.79 6.80 -3.97
C ALA A 341 2.10 7.57 -2.86
N MET A 342 2.08 6.99 -1.65
CA MET A 342 1.44 7.62 -0.50
C MET A 342 2.34 8.62 0.25
N ASN A 343 3.64 8.68 -0.06
CA ASN A 343 4.64 9.49 0.66
C ASN A 343 5.10 10.74 -0.10
N MET A 344 4.31 11.23 -1.06
CA MET A 344 4.65 12.34 -1.98
C MET A 344 3.93 13.65 -1.70
N GLY A 345 3.56 13.90 -0.44
CA GLY A 345 2.97 15.17 -0.01
C GLY A 345 1.49 15.36 -0.38
N ILE A 346 0.90 14.45 -1.16
CA ILE A 346 -0.51 14.43 -1.53
C ILE A 346 -1.35 13.55 -0.58
N LYS A 347 -2.64 13.87 -0.41
CA LYS A 347 -3.55 13.10 0.49
C LYS A 347 -4.27 11.97 -0.24
N ARG A 348 -4.43 12.06 -1.56
CA ARG A 348 -5.23 11.11 -2.37
C ARG A 348 -4.45 10.61 -3.59
N PRO A 349 -3.50 9.67 -3.43
CA PRO A 349 -2.80 9.05 -4.56
C PRO A 349 -3.77 8.53 -5.61
N ALA A 350 -3.37 8.52 -6.88
CA ALA A 350 -4.22 8.08 -7.98
C ALA A 350 -3.38 7.44 -9.10
N ILE A 351 -4.09 6.86 -10.07
CA ILE A 351 -3.57 6.45 -11.37
C ILE A 351 -4.44 7.09 -12.45
N GLU A 352 -3.92 7.29 -13.65
CA GLU A 352 -4.70 7.80 -14.78
C GLU A 352 -5.10 6.65 -15.69
N LEU A 353 -6.39 6.55 -16.04
CA LEU A 353 -6.93 5.50 -16.89
C LEU A 353 -7.31 6.06 -18.25
N LEU A 354 -6.85 5.41 -19.32
CA LEU A 354 -7.19 5.77 -20.69
C LEU A 354 -7.93 4.62 -21.33
N SER A 355 -9.09 4.92 -21.91
CA SER A 355 -9.82 4.01 -22.79
C SER A 355 -9.64 4.50 -24.23
N LEU A 356 -9.11 3.64 -25.09
CA LEU A 356 -8.74 3.95 -26.47
C LEU A 356 -9.66 3.18 -27.42
N TYR A 357 -10.32 3.89 -28.33
CA TYR A 357 -11.11 3.26 -29.37
C TYR A 357 -10.93 4.01 -30.68
N ASN A 358 -10.18 3.40 -31.59
CA ASN A 358 -9.89 3.94 -32.91
C ASN A 358 -9.94 2.81 -33.96
N PRO A 359 -11.12 2.32 -34.34
CA PRO A 359 -11.24 1.26 -35.33
C PRO A 359 -10.70 1.72 -36.69
N GLN A 360 -10.01 0.84 -37.43
CA GLN A 360 -9.54 1.16 -38.77
C GLN A 360 -10.73 1.30 -39.71
N GLN A 361 -10.97 2.52 -40.20
CA GLN A 361 -12.06 2.81 -41.12
C GLN A 361 -11.66 2.55 -42.57
N ASN A 362 -12.62 2.07 -43.36
CA ASN A 362 -12.55 2.08 -44.81
C ASN A 362 -12.63 3.54 -45.32
N GLU A 363 -12.11 3.82 -46.51
CA GLU A 363 -12.11 5.17 -47.10
C GLU A 363 -13.51 5.82 -47.19
N LEU A 364 -14.58 5.01 -47.27
CA LEU A 364 -15.98 5.49 -47.26
C LEU A 364 -16.46 5.97 -45.87
N SER A 365 -15.92 5.40 -44.79
CA SER A 365 -16.23 5.81 -43.41
C SER A 365 -15.48 7.08 -42.99
N LYS A 366 -14.27 7.30 -43.51
CA LYS A 366 -13.50 8.54 -43.33
C LYS A 366 -14.27 9.80 -43.75
N SER A 367 -15.00 9.75 -44.87
CA SER A 367 -15.77 10.89 -45.38
C SER A 367 -17.00 11.23 -44.52
N ILE A 368 -17.56 10.24 -43.82
CA ILE A 368 -18.72 10.43 -42.92
C ILE A 368 -18.26 10.89 -41.53
N GLU A 369 -17.10 10.43 -41.06
CA GLU A 369 -16.51 10.88 -39.79
C GLU A 369 -15.88 12.29 -39.85
N LEU A 370 -15.45 12.76 -41.02
CA LEU A 370 -15.04 14.16 -41.20
C LEU A 370 -16.16 15.17 -40.81
N GLU A 371 -17.43 14.75 -40.79
CA GLU A 371 -18.56 15.57 -40.31
C GLU A 371 -18.84 15.40 -38.80
N THR A 372 -18.28 14.38 -38.15
CA THR A 372 -18.52 14.06 -36.74
C THR A 372 -17.18 13.87 -36.01
N ASN A 373 -16.74 14.92 -35.32
CA ASN A 373 -15.47 14.98 -34.58
C ASN A 373 -15.46 14.00 -33.37
N HIS A 374 -15.36 12.70 -33.64
CA HIS A 374 -15.40 11.64 -32.63
C HIS A 374 -14.05 11.53 -31.92
N ALA A 375 -14.05 11.69 -30.60
CA ALA A 375 -12.86 11.50 -29.78
C ALA A 375 -12.42 10.02 -29.82
N THR A 376 -11.16 9.75 -30.18
CA THR A 376 -10.62 8.37 -30.26
C THR A 376 -10.14 7.81 -28.91
N PHE A 377 -10.18 8.64 -27.86
CA PHE A 377 -9.82 8.23 -26.51
C PHE A 377 -10.66 8.98 -25.48
N LYS A 378 -10.74 8.41 -24.27
CA LYS A 378 -11.27 9.06 -23.08
C LYS A 378 -10.37 8.75 -21.90
N THR A 379 -10.12 9.75 -21.05
CA THR A 379 -9.31 9.60 -19.84
C THR A 379 -10.13 9.81 -18.57
N LYS A 380 -9.69 9.18 -17.48
CA LYS A 380 -10.28 9.31 -16.14
C LYS A 380 -9.24 9.06 -15.06
N ILE A 381 -9.14 10.00 -14.13
CA ILE A 381 -8.41 9.80 -12.88
C ILE A 381 -9.10 8.74 -12.01
N CYS A 382 -8.32 7.77 -11.53
CA CYS A 382 -8.75 6.74 -10.60
C CYS A 382 -8.02 6.87 -9.26
N TYR A 383 -8.73 7.35 -8.24
CA TYR A 383 -8.17 7.51 -6.90
C TYR A 383 -7.92 6.17 -6.20
N LEU A 384 -6.71 6.02 -5.68
CA LEU A 384 -6.33 4.94 -4.79
C LEU A 384 -6.95 5.14 -3.40
N PRO A 385 -7.06 4.07 -2.59
CA PRO A 385 -7.52 4.17 -1.21
C PRO A 385 -6.73 5.22 -0.41
N ASN A 386 -7.44 5.99 0.41
CA ASN A 386 -6.81 6.94 1.33
C ASN A 386 -5.81 6.18 2.22
N PRO A 387 -4.51 6.49 2.11
CA PRO A 387 -3.47 5.71 2.79
C PRO A 387 -3.44 5.95 4.29
N TYR A 388 -3.94 7.09 4.77
CA TYR A 388 -3.86 7.52 6.17
C TYR A 388 -5.05 7.03 7.01
N LYS A 389 -6.21 6.82 6.40
CA LYS A 389 -7.43 6.40 7.11
C LYS A 389 -7.26 5.08 7.88
N PRO A 390 -6.63 4.01 7.32
CA PRO A 390 -6.37 2.79 8.08
C PRO A 390 -5.56 3.04 9.36
N PHE A 391 -4.50 3.84 9.30
CA PHE A 391 -3.67 4.15 10.48
C PHE A 391 -4.47 4.81 11.59
N THR A 392 -5.30 5.81 11.27
CA THR A 392 -6.19 6.44 12.26
C THR A 392 -7.13 5.43 12.91
N MET A 393 -7.70 4.53 12.11
CA MET A 393 -8.67 3.54 12.62
C MET A 393 -7.99 2.44 13.42
N TYR A 394 -6.81 1.98 13.03
CA TYR A 394 -5.99 1.05 13.79
C TYR A 394 -5.57 1.67 15.12
N LEU A 395 -5.14 2.94 15.14
CA LEU A 395 -4.79 3.64 16.38
C LEU A 395 -6.00 3.78 17.31
N LEU A 396 -7.16 4.19 16.78
CA LEU A 396 -8.40 4.28 17.57
C LEU A 396 -8.77 2.93 18.18
N HIS A 397 -8.70 1.86 17.38
CA HIS A 397 -9.03 0.51 17.84
C HIS A 397 -8.02 -0.04 18.85
N LEU A 398 -6.75 0.35 18.74
CA LEU A 398 -5.72 0.08 19.74
C LEU A 398 -6.04 0.75 21.07
N VAL A 399 -6.41 2.04 21.06
CA VAL A 399 -6.80 2.76 22.28
C VAL A 399 -8.01 2.11 22.94
N ILE A 400 -9.03 1.74 22.16
CA ILE A 400 -10.22 1.03 22.68
C ILE A 400 -9.85 -0.34 23.26
N SER A 401 -9.04 -1.12 22.55
CA SER A 401 -8.57 -2.43 23.01
C SER A 401 -7.79 -2.32 24.32
N LEU A 402 -6.86 -1.36 24.42
CA LEU A 402 -6.10 -1.10 25.65
C LEU A 402 -7.02 -0.64 26.79
N GLY A 403 -8.01 0.22 26.51
CA GLY A 403 -9.00 0.64 27.48
C GLY A 403 -9.80 -0.54 28.05
N ILE A 404 -10.23 -1.47 27.21
CA ILE A 404 -10.91 -2.71 27.64
C ILE A 404 -9.97 -3.57 28.49
N MET A 405 -8.72 -3.75 28.07
CA MET A 405 -7.74 -4.54 28.81
C MET A 405 -7.41 -3.92 30.18
N ILE A 406 -7.30 -2.60 30.26
CA ILE A 406 -7.13 -1.86 31.52
C ILE A 406 -8.37 -2.04 32.39
N TRP A 407 -9.57 -1.86 31.84
CA TRP A 407 -10.83 -1.99 32.58
C TRP A 407 -10.98 -3.39 33.19
N MET A 408 -10.67 -4.43 32.42
CA MET A 408 -10.68 -5.81 32.86
C MET A 408 -9.69 -6.07 34.01
N ASN A 409 -8.43 -5.63 33.88
CA ASN A 409 -7.38 -6.04 34.83
C ASN A 409 -7.27 -5.14 36.07
N PHE A 410 -7.60 -3.86 35.96
CA PHE A 410 -7.47 -2.89 37.07
C PHE A 410 -8.80 -2.56 37.75
N PHE A 411 -9.94 -2.78 37.08
CA PHE A 411 -11.26 -2.55 37.65
C PHE A 411 -12.21 -3.75 37.43
N PRO A 412 -11.79 -4.99 37.78
CA PRO A 412 -12.49 -6.22 37.42
C PRO A 412 -13.91 -6.32 38.00
N SER A 413 -14.16 -5.77 39.20
CA SER A 413 -15.52 -5.75 39.79
C SER A 413 -16.51 -4.95 38.93
N SER A 414 -16.09 -3.78 38.45
CA SER A 414 -16.89 -2.94 37.55
C SER A 414 -17.11 -3.63 36.20
N PHE A 415 -16.05 -4.23 35.64
CA PHE A 415 -16.13 -4.99 34.40
C PHE A 415 -17.07 -6.19 34.51
N ASN A 416 -16.93 -7.01 35.55
CA ASN A 416 -17.78 -8.16 35.80
C ASN A 416 -19.25 -7.75 35.95
N LYS A 417 -19.55 -6.71 36.74
CA LYS A 417 -20.92 -6.23 36.94
C LYS A 417 -21.58 -5.77 35.64
N LYS A 418 -20.85 -5.07 34.77
CA LYS A 418 -21.41 -4.50 33.53
C LYS A 418 -21.38 -5.45 32.33
N VAL A 419 -20.33 -6.26 32.21
CA VAL A 419 -20.04 -7.07 31.02
C VAL A 419 -20.04 -8.56 31.35
N GLY A 420 -19.27 -8.97 32.37
CA GLY A 420 -19.09 -10.39 32.70
C GLY A 420 -20.40 -11.12 33.05
N VAL A 421 -21.24 -10.51 33.89
CA VAL A 421 -22.56 -11.05 34.27
C VAL A 421 -23.48 -11.13 33.06
N ARG A 422 -23.61 -10.04 32.29
CA ARG A 422 -24.49 -10.00 31.10
C ARG A 422 -24.07 -11.05 30.06
N LEU A 423 -22.78 -11.15 29.75
CA LEU A 423 -22.30 -12.15 28.78
C LEU A 423 -22.51 -13.58 29.29
N ASN A 424 -22.40 -13.80 30.60
CA ASN A 424 -22.72 -15.09 31.20
C ASN A 424 -24.21 -15.43 31.09
N ASP A 425 -25.09 -14.44 31.24
CA ASP A 425 -26.53 -14.67 31.14
C ASP A 425 -26.95 -15.03 29.69
N TYR A 426 -26.28 -14.44 28.68
CA TYR A 426 -26.55 -14.73 27.27
C TYR A 426 -25.85 -15.98 26.73
N PHE A 427 -24.60 -16.23 27.13
CA PHE A 427 -23.72 -17.23 26.51
C PHE A 427 -23.12 -18.25 27.51
N GLY A 428 -23.53 -18.20 28.78
CA GLY A 428 -23.13 -19.17 29.79
C GLY A 428 -23.76 -20.54 29.53
N ASP A 429 -23.04 -21.60 29.89
CA ASP A 429 -23.59 -22.96 29.82
C ASP A 429 -24.73 -23.11 30.83
N ILE A 430 -25.95 -23.42 30.34
CA ILE A 430 -27.14 -23.75 31.16
C ILE A 430 -26.94 -25.08 31.93
N LYS A 431 -25.81 -25.78 31.76
CA LYS A 431 -25.55 -27.09 32.37
C LYS A 431 -25.41 -27.08 33.90
N GLY A 432 -25.48 -25.91 34.54
CA GLY A 432 -25.47 -25.77 36.00
C GLY A 432 -26.75 -25.19 36.62
N ALA A 433 -27.82 -24.99 35.85
CA ALA A 433 -29.09 -24.52 36.40
C ALA A 433 -29.80 -25.69 37.15
N LEU A 434 -29.33 -25.97 38.37
CA LEU A 434 -30.17 -26.65 39.35
C LEU A 434 -31.45 -25.82 39.51
N LEU A 435 -32.60 -26.48 39.32
CA LEU A 435 -33.95 -25.93 39.43
C LEU A 435 -34.08 -24.95 40.61
N PRO A 436 -34.83 -23.84 40.47
CA PRO A 436 -34.90 -22.82 41.51
C PRO A 436 -35.62 -23.37 42.75
N ILE A 437 -34.88 -23.65 43.81
CA ILE A 437 -35.45 -23.85 45.14
C ILE A 437 -35.62 -22.46 45.76
N SER A 438 -36.87 -22.08 45.99
CA SER A 438 -37.28 -20.83 46.62
C SER A 438 -36.76 -20.76 48.06
N ASN A 439 -35.64 -20.07 48.29
CA ASN A 439 -35.28 -19.56 49.61
C ASN A 439 -34.34 -18.34 49.52
N LYS A 440 -34.82 -17.20 50.03
CA LYS A 440 -34.14 -15.88 50.07
C LYS A 440 -32.77 -15.85 50.79
N LYS A 441 -32.31 -16.95 51.39
CA LYS A 441 -30.99 -17.04 52.05
C LYS A 441 -29.88 -17.55 51.13
N ASP A 442 -30.21 -18.15 49.99
CA ASP A 442 -29.25 -18.78 49.07
C ASP A 442 -28.83 -17.92 47.87
N ASP A 443 -29.32 -16.68 47.74
CA ASP A 443 -28.90 -15.78 46.65
C ASP A 443 -27.38 -15.53 46.67
N SER A 444 -26.76 -15.49 47.85
CA SER A 444 -25.30 -15.36 47.98
C SER A 444 -24.54 -16.63 47.58
N TYR A 445 -25.13 -17.80 47.81
CA TYR A 445 -24.55 -19.10 47.44
C TYR A 445 -24.66 -19.32 45.92
N ASN A 446 -25.83 -19.03 45.34
CA ASN A 446 -26.06 -19.07 43.89
C ASN A 446 -25.14 -18.08 43.14
N LEU A 447 -24.94 -16.85 43.64
CA LEU A 447 -24.01 -15.91 43.03
C LEU A 447 -22.56 -16.44 43.07
N ASN A 448 -22.16 -17.09 44.16
CA ASN A 448 -20.82 -17.66 44.31
C ASN A 448 -20.59 -18.92 43.45
N VAL A 449 -21.63 -19.71 43.20
CA VAL A 449 -21.61 -20.87 42.30
C VAL A 449 -21.57 -20.41 40.83
N ILE A 450 -22.40 -19.43 40.45
CA ILE A 450 -22.34 -18.78 39.13
C ILE A 450 -20.95 -18.15 38.92
N LYS A 451 -20.38 -17.52 39.95
CA LYS A 451 -19.02 -16.96 39.94
C LYS A 451 -17.93 -18.02 39.71
N ARG A 452 -18.11 -19.25 40.20
CA ARG A 452 -17.15 -20.36 40.06
C ARG A 452 -17.20 -21.05 38.69
N HIS A 453 -18.35 -21.00 38.00
CA HIS A 453 -18.55 -21.68 36.71
C HIS A 453 -18.66 -20.76 35.50
N SER A 454 -18.71 -19.44 35.69
CA SER A 454 -18.75 -18.51 34.56
C SER A 454 -17.42 -18.38 33.85
N ASN A 455 -17.42 -18.75 32.57
CA ASN A 455 -16.28 -18.56 31.67
C ASN A 455 -16.06 -17.10 31.24
N TYR A 456 -16.95 -16.18 31.63
CA TYR A 456 -16.93 -14.76 31.28
C TYR A 456 -16.54 -13.86 32.46
N LEU A 457 -16.33 -14.40 33.67
CA LEU A 457 -15.91 -13.59 34.81
C LEU A 457 -14.38 -13.48 34.91
N VAL A 458 -13.94 -12.22 35.00
CA VAL A 458 -12.55 -11.82 35.22
C VAL A 458 -12.22 -11.96 36.71
N ASN A 459 -10.97 -12.27 37.06
CA ASN A 459 -10.57 -12.37 38.46
C ASN A 459 -10.74 -11.01 39.16
N GLU A 460 -11.43 -10.97 40.30
CA GLU A 460 -11.67 -9.72 41.06
C GLU A 460 -10.40 -9.14 41.69
N ARG A 461 -9.32 -9.91 41.77
CA ARG A 461 -8.00 -9.40 42.20
C ARG A 461 -7.27 -8.74 41.03
N VAL A 462 -6.80 -7.51 41.27
CA VAL A 462 -5.94 -6.78 40.34
C VAL A 462 -4.60 -7.51 40.20
N ASP A 463 -4.23 -7.85 38.97
CA ASP A 463 -2.97 -8.50 38.64
C ASP A 463 -2.33 -7.81 37.42
N PRO A 464 -1.34 -6.93 37.63
CA PRO A 464 -0.62 -6.28 36.54
C PRO A 464 0.08 -7.27 35.60
N LYS A 465 0.51 -8.44 36.10
CA LYS A 465 1.16 -9.46 35.26
C LYS A 465 0.16 -10.07 34.29
N ALA A 466 -1.09 -10.27 34.72
CA ALA A 466 -2.17 -10.70 33.84
C ALA A 466 -2.43 -9.65 32.74
N PHE A 467 -2.39 -8.35 33.03
CA PHE A 467 -2.51 -7.31 32.01
C PHE A 467 -1.45 -7.44 30.92
N PHE A 468 -0.15 -7.48 31.29
CA PHE A 468 0.92 -7.60 30.30
C PHE A 468 0.87 -8.90 29.51
N LEU A 469 0.53 -10.03 30.16
CA LEU A 469 0.42 -11.33 29.49
C LEU A 469 -0.71 -11.34 28.46
N ASN A 470 -1.91 -10.89 28.84
CA ASN A 470 -3.08 -10.90 27.96
C ASN A 470 -2.93 -9.85 26.83
N SER A 471 -2.42 -8.65 27.14
CA SER A 471 -2.16 -7.60 26.14
C SER A 471 -1.07 -8.02 25.16
N GLY A 472 -0.01 -8.66 25.64
CA GLY A 472 1.06 -9.21 24.81
C GLY A 472 0.54 -10.29 23.86
N LEU A 473 -0.31 -11.20 24.35
CA LEU A 473 -0.94 -12.23 23.50
C LEU A 473 -1.82 -11.61 22.41
N LEU A 474 -2.66 -10.62 22.75
CA LEU A 474 -3.47 -9.91 21.76
C LEU A 474 -2.58 -9.21 20.71
N LEU A 475 -1.52 -8.50 21.15
CA LEU A 475 -0.59 -7.84 20.25
C LEU A 475 0.06 -8.83 19.28
N SER A 476 0.53 -9.98 19.78
CA SER A 476 1.10 -11.03 18.92
C SER A 476 0.10 -11.52 17.87
N LEU A 477 -1.16 -11.75 18.25
CA LEU A 477 -2.21 -12.15 17.31
C LEU A 477 -2.49 -11.08 16.25
N VAL A 478 -2.52 -9.81 16.64
CA VAL A 478 -2.69 -8.67 15.71
C VAL A 478 -1.53 -8.56 14.74
N LEU A 479 -0.28 -8.71 15.23
CA LEU A 479 0.92 -8.70 14.37
C LEU A 479 0.92 -9.89 13.40
N ILE A 480 0.48 -11.07 13.83
CA ILE A 480 0.29 -12.24 12.94
C ILE A 480 -0.77 -11.94 11.87
N THR A 481 -1.87 -11.26 12.23
CA THR A 481 -2.88 -10.84 11.25
C THR A 481 -2.31 -9.89 10.21
N PHE A 482 -1.50 -8.90 10.60
CA PHE A 482 -0.82 -8.04 9.64
C PHE A 482 0.15 -8.83 8.75
N ALA A 483 0.99 -9.68 9.34
CA ALA A 483 1.92 -10.52 8.58
C ALA A 483 1.20 -11.43 7.57
N TYR A 484 0.06 -12.00 7.96
CA TYR A 484 -0.81 -12.76 7.06
C TYR A 484 -1.30 -11.90 5.90
N HIS A 485 -1.84 -10.70 6.15
CA HIS A 485 -2.33 -9.83 5.08
C HIS A 485 -1.20 -9.37 4.15
N TYR A 486 -0.04 -9.01 4.68
CA TYR A 486 1.13 -8.61 3.88
C TYR A 486 1.67 -9.75 3.00
N LYS A 487 1.61 -11.00 3.49
CA LYS A 487 2.14 -12.16 2.75
C LYS A 487 1.13 -12.81 1.80
N SER A 488 -0.15 -12.75 2.11
CA SER A 488 -1.25 -13.34 1.31
C SER A 488 -1.73 -12.44 0.18
N ILE A 489 -1.10 -11.27 -0.01
CA ILE A 489 -1.37 -10.35 -1.11
C ILE A 489 -0.83 -10.92 -2.43
#